data_AF-A0A816PNW4-F1
#
_entry.id   AF-A0A816PNW4-F1
#
_cell.length_a   1.000
_cell.length_b   1.000
_cell.length_c   1.000
_cell.angle_alpha   90.00
_cell.angle_beta   90.00
_cell.angle_gamma   90.00
#
_symmetry.space_group_name_H-M   'P 1'
#
loop_
_entity.id
_entity.type
_entity.pdbx_description
1 polymer ?
#
loop_
_entity_poly.entity_id
_entity_poly.type
_entity_poly.pdbx_seq_one_letter_code
_entity_poly.pdbx_strand_id
1 'polypeptide(L)'
;MAQPISDNDTMKFKINQPVGDAVPNWTARVNPSTKPEYHILYGQYCRLELFTPTTSSSAIQQLYDAFKPTEQTHFTYLYYGPFETVDEFTQFLHTLLGPSNNTVVYFIIVNEIVVGFITYLRVNENHGSIEIGHVNFSQQLARTRQATEASFLLMKYAFDTLGYRRVEWTCDPLNRKSYRASLRLGFQYEGTWLKMGICKGRSTDLSWFSIVDNEWPHVKHEIQRWLNPTNFDTNGQQLTTLNSAQINPRSKKTTDLNQ
;
A
#
# COMPACT_ATOMS: atom_id res chain seq x y z
N MET A 1 23.65 -28.97 -40.61
CA MET A 1 23.89 -29.35 -39.21
C MET A 1 24.21 -28.08 -38.44
N ALA A 2 23.24 -27.60 -37.66
CA ALA A 2 23.43 -26.43 -36.80
C ALA A 2 24.31 -26.84 -35.61
N GLN A 3 25.34 -26.03 -35.33
CA GLN A 3 26.19 -26.23 -34.16
C GLN A 3 25.42 -25.90 -32.87
N PRO A 4 25.74 -26.57 -31.75
CA PRO A 4 25.07 -26.32 -30.48
C PRO A 4 25.47 -24.95 -29.94
N ILE A 5 24.47 -24.18 -29.50
CA ILE A 5 24.67 -22.94 -28.75
C ILE A 5 25.21 -23.35 -27.37
N SER A 6 26.43 -22.95 -27.04
CA SER A 6 27.06 -23.21 -25.75
C SER A 6 26.48 -22.29 -24.66
N ASP A 7 26.23 -22.85 -23.48
CA ASP A 7 25.76 -22.22 -22.23
C ASP A 7 26.71 -21.15 -21.65
N ASN A 8 27.01 -20.08 -22.39
CA ASN A 8 27.96 -19.07 -21.93
C ASN A 8 27.60 -17.64 -22.31
N ASP A 9 26.30 -17.32 -22.33
CA ASP A 9 25.80 -15.95 -22.42
C ASP A 9 25.55 -15.34 -21.03
N THR A 10 26.47 -15.59 -20.10
CA THR A 10 26.64 -14.73 -18.93
C THR A 10 27.00 -13.34 -19.44
N MET A 11 26.02 -12.42 -19.35
CA MET A 11 26.14 -10.97 -19.50
C MET A 11 27.60 -10.51 -19.36
N LYS A 12 28.21 -10.11 -20.48
CA LYS A 12 29.58 -9.56 -20.51
C LYS A 12 29.60 -8.17 -19.87
N PHE A 13 29.43 -8.10 -18.56
CA PHE A 13 29.84 -6.93 -17.78
C PHE A 13 31.36 -6.78 -17.94
N LYS A 14 31.85 -5.53 -18.04
CA LYS A 14 33.29 -5.29 -17.95
C LYS A 14 33.77 -5.88 -16.62
N ILE A 15 34.59 -6.92 -16.70
CA ILE A 15 35.12 -7.68 -15.56
C ILE A 15 35.72 -6.66 -14.58
N ASN A 16 35.18 -6.61 -13.34
CA ASN A 16 35.60 -5.81 -12.16
C ASN A 16 34.75 -4.58 -11.75
N GLN A 17 33.55 -4.36 -12.27
CA GLN A 17 32.61 -3.41 -11.63
C GLN A 17 31.71 -4.15 -10.62
N PRO A 18 31.47 -3.59 -9.42
CA PRO A 18 30.51 -4.18 -8.48
C PRO A 18 29.10 -4.11 -9.09
N VAL A 19 28.37 -5.22 -9.03
CA VAL A 19 26.97 -5.34 -9.46
C VAL A 19 26.14 -5.95 -8.33
N GLY A 20 24.82 -5.73 -8.36
CA GLY A 20 23.89 -6.29 -7.36
C GLY A 20 23.65 -7.78 -7.53
N ASP A 21 22.92 -8.37 -6.58
CA ASP A 21 22.57 -9.79 -6.57
C ASP A 21 21.81 -10.19 -7.85
N ALA A 22 22.13 -11.37 -8.38
CA ALA A 22 21.42 -11.93 -9.52
C ALA A 22 19.98 -12.30 -9.15
N VAL A 23 19.03 -12.07 -10.07
CA VAL A 23 17.62 -12.45 -9.93
C VAL A 23 17.29 -13.43 -11.07
N PRO A 24 17.70 -14.71 -10.95
CA PRO A 24 17.51 -15.68 -12.02
C PRO A 24 16.01 -15.89 -12.31
N ASN A 25 15.68 -16.11 -13.58
CA ASN A 25 14.31 -16.38 -14.05
C ASN A 25 13.29 -15.28 -13.73
N TRP A 26 13.73 -14.02 -13.64
CA TRP A 26 12.82 -12.90 -13.41
C TRP A 26 11.81 -12.75 -14.56
N THR A 27 10.53 -12.64 -14.19
CA THR A 27 9.44 -12.27 -15.11
C THR A 27 8.65 -11.10 -14.55
N ALA A 28 7.97 -10.35 -15.41
CA ALA A 28 7.08 -9.28 -14.97
C ALA A 28 5.97 -9.85 -14.08
N ARG A 29 5.60 -9.09 -13.03
CA ARG A 29 4.46 -9.41 -12.18
C ARG A 29 3.15 -9.03 -12.88
N VAL A 30 2.07 -9.67 -12.46
CA VAL A 30 0.72 -9.39 -12.98
C VAL A 30 0.17 -8.14 -12.32
N ASN A 31 -0.41 -7.22 -13.10
CA ASN A 31 -1.14 -6.08 -12.55
C ASN A 31 -2.27 -6.53 -11.60
N PRO A 32 -2.39 -5.96 -10.39
CA PRO A 32 -3.39 -6.36 -9.40
C PRO A 32 -4.85 -6.33 -9.86
N SER A 33 -5.17 -5.54 -10.90
CA SER A 33 -6.54 -5.36 -11.42
C SER A 33 -6.96 -6.38 -12.50
N THR A 34 -6.04 -7.20 -13.00
CA THR A 34 -6.30 -8.01 -14.21
C THR A 34 -7.03 -9.33 -13.95
N LYS A 35 -7.09 -9.78 -12.70
CA LYS A 35 -7.58 -11.09 -12.30
C LYS A 35 -8.92 -11.00 -11.57
N PRO A 36 -10.03 -11.47 -12.18
CA PRO A 36 -11.36 -11.41 -11.58
C PRO A 36 -11.44 -12.04 -10.18
N GLU A 37 -10.68 -13.10 -9.93
CA GLU A 37 -10.65 -13.77 -8.63
C GLU A 37 -10.10 -12.90 -7.48
N TYR A 38 -9.45 -11.77 -7.81
CA TYR A 38 -8.93 -10.81 -6.85
C TYR A 38 -9.62 -9.44 -6.93
N HIS A 39 -10.76 -9.36 -7.64
CA HIS A 39 -11.64 -8.20 -7.54
C HIS A 39 -12.21 -8.03 -6.12
N ILE A 40 -12.23 -9.10 -5.33
CA ILE A 40 -12.56 -9.05 -3.91
C ILE A 40 -11.44 -9.72 -3.10
N LEU A 41 -10.86 -8.98 -2.15
CA LEU A 41 -9.90 -9.52 -1.19
C LEU A 41 -10.61 -9.66 0.16
N TYR A 42 -10.79 -10.91 0.61
CA TYR A 42 -11.45 -11.21 1.88
C TYR A 42 -10.46 -11.22 3.05
N GLY A 43 -10.79 -10.44 4.08
CA GLY A 43 -10.20 -10.54 5.41
C GLY A 43 -11.18 -11.12 6.42
N GLN A 44 -10.79 -11.09 7.69
CA GLN A 44 -11.60 -11.51 8.81
C GLN A 44 -12.55 -10.41 9.31
N TYR A 45 -12.17 -9.13 9.16
CA TYR A 45 -12.88 -7.97 9.71
C TYR A 45 -13.39 -6.99 8.65
N CYS A 46 -12.84 -7.05 7.44
CA CYS A 46 -13.23 -6.27 6.28
C CYS A 46 -13.01 -7.08 5.00
N ARG A 47 -13.53 -6.57 3.89
CA ARG A 47 -13.11 -6.98 2.56
C ARG A 47 -12.78 -5.75 1.72
N LEU A 48 -11.95 -5.97 0.71
CA LEU A 48 -11.61 -4.96 -0.28
C LEU A 48 -12.30 -5.32 -1.58
N GLU A 49 -13.07 -4.39 -2.16
CA GLU A 49 -13.71 -4.56 -3.46
C GLU A 49 -13.08 -3.61 -4.48
N LEU A 50 -12.69 -4.13 -5.64
CA LEU A 50 -12.08 -3.36 -6.71
C LEU A 50 -13.07 -2.32 -7.24
N PHE A 51 -12.64 -1.06 -7.28
CA PHE A 51 -13.38 0.01 -7.95
C PHE A 51 -13.18 -0.10 -9.46
N THR A 52 -14.30 -0.13 -10.19
CA THR A 52 -14.35 -0.31 -11.64
C THR A 52 -15.35 0.67 -12.25
N PRO A 53 -15.36 0.86 -13.59
CA PRO A 53 -16.38 1.67 -14.25
C PRO A 53 -17.83 1.20 -14.00
N THR A 54 -18.02 -0.05 -13.56
CA THR A 54 -19.32 -0.63 -13.25
C THR A 54 -19.67 -0.59 -11.75
N THR A 55 -18.83 0.00 -10.90
CA THR A 55 -19.13 0.16 -9.48
C THR A 55 -20.38 1.02 -9.30
N SER A 56 -21.31 0.55 -8.46
CA SER A 56 -22.62 1.20 -8.27
C SER A 56 -22.50 2.63 -7.72
N SER A 57 -23.36 3.53 -8.19
CA SER A 57 -23.43 4.91 -7.69
C SER A 57 -23.77 4.97 -6.19
N SER A 58 -24.50 3.99 -5.65
CA SER A 58 -24.80 3.91 -4.22
C SER A 58 -23.55 3.64 -3.38
N ALA A 59 -22.62 2.81 -3.86
CA ALA A 59 -21.34 2.59 -3.18
C ALA A 59 -20.47 3.86 -3.16
N ILE A 60 -20.49 4.62 -4.26
CA ILE A 60 -19.77 5.90 -4.36
C ILE A 60 -20.40 6.95 -3.42
N GLN A 61 -21.73 7.02 -3.38
CA GLN A 61 -22.46 7.88 -2.45
C GLN A 61 -22.14 7.54 -0.99
N GLN A 62 -22.17 6.25 -0.60
CA GLN A 62 -21.79 5.82 0.75
C GLN A 62 -20.38 6.26 1.12
N LEU A 63 -19.42 6.08 0.20
CA LEU A 63 -18.03 6.49 0.42
C LEU A 63 -17.91 8.02 0.58
N TYR A 64 -18.60 8.78 -0.26
CA TYR A 64 -18.66 10.24 -0.16
C TYR A 64 -19.20 10.70 1.19
N ASP A 65 -20.33 10.12 1.62
CA ASP A 65 -20.98 10.43 2.90
C ASP A 65 -20.09 10.07 4.09
N ALA A 66 -19.34 8.97 4.00
CA ALA A 66 -18.42 8.53 5.06
C ALA A 66 -17.28 9.54 5.34
N PHE A 67 -16.97 10.44 4.41
CA PHE A 67 -15.94 11.47 4.59
C PHE A 67 -16.48 12.79 5.16
N LYS A 68 -17.79 13.05 5.02
CA LYS A 68 -18.41 14.31 5.46
C LYS A 68 -18.18 14.69 6.92
N PRO A 69 -18.23 13.76 7.90
CA PRO A 69 -17.99 14.12 9.31
C PRO A 69 -16.61 14.76 9.59
N THR A 70 -15.63 14.54 8.71
CA THR A 70 -14.25 15.04 8.90
C THR A 70 -13.72 15.86 7.72
N GLU A 71 -14.58 16.23 6.76
CA GLU A 71 -14.20 16.82 5.47
C GLU A 71 -13.21 17.98 5.57
N GLN A 72 -13.40 18.87 6.57
CA GLN A 72 -12.54 20.03 6.81
C GLN A 72 -11.06 19.68 7.04
N THR A 73 -10.77 18.47 7.54
CA THR A 73 -9.40 18.02 7.88
C THR A 73 -9.00 16.73 7.17
N HIS A 74 -9.94 16.01 6.56
CA HIS A 74 -9.69 14.71 5.94
C HIS A 74 -8.64 14.81 4.82
N PHE A 75 -8.77 15.83 3.98
CA PHE A 75 -7.95 16.02 2.78
C PHE A 75 -6.74 16.94 2.98
N THR A 76 -6.37 17.28 4.23
CA THR A 76 -5.32 18.29 4.52
C THR A 76 -3.99 17.99 3.81
N TYR A 77 -3.60 16.72 3.73
CA TYR A 77 -2.31 16.29 3.15
C TYR A 77 -2.47 15.61 1.78
N LEU A 78 -3.63 15.74 1.15
CA LEU A 78 -3.92 15.13 -0.15
C LEU A 78 -3.99 16.23 -1.22
N TYR A 79 -3.49 15.93 -2.41
CA TYR A 79 -3.44 16.84 -3.56
C TYR A 79 -4.82 17.14 -4.18
N TYR A 80 -5.86 16.51 -3.66
CA TYR A 80 -7.24 16.60 -4.08
C TYR A 80 -8.14 16.82 -2.86
N GLY A 81 -9.42 17.05 -3.12
CA GLY A 81 -10.43 17.28 -2.10
C GLY A 81 -10.28 18.61 -1.37
N PRO A 82 -11.30 19.03 -0.59
CA PRO A 82 -12.61 18.38 -0.45
C PRO A 82 -13.45 18.45 -1.74
N PHE A 83 -14.59 17.77 -1.77
CA PHE A 83 -15.47 17.69 -2.93
C PHE A 83 -16.86 18.23 -2.57
N GLU A 84 -17.37 19.19 -3.33
CA GLU A 84 -18.63 19.85 -3.02
C GLU A 84 -19.83 18.95 -3.31
N THR A 85 -19.72 18.10 -4.33
CA THR A 85 -20.79 17.19 -4.75
C THR A 85 -20.31 15.75 -4.90
N VAL A 86 -21.24 14.80 -4.89
CA VAL A 86 -20.95 13.38 -5.18
C VAL A 86 -20.49 13.20 -6.63
N ASP A 87 -20.95 14.04 -7.56
CA ASP A 87 -20.56 13.99 -8.97
C ASP A 87 -19.08 14.37 -9.15
N GLU A 88 -18.61 15.43 -8.47
CA GLU A 88 -17.19 15.79 -8.44
C GLU A 88 -16.32 14.67 -7.87
N PHE A 89 -16.78 14.05 -6.77
CA PHE A 89 -16.07 12.94 -6.15
C PHE A 89 -16.03 11.71 -7.07
N THR A 90 -17.15 11.41 -7.74
CA THR A 90 -17.26 10.33 -8.74
C THR A 90 -16.28 10.57 -9.88
N GLN A 91 -16.26 11.78 -10.44
CA GLN A 91 -15.34 12.14 -11.51
C GLN A 91 -13.88 11.97 -11.06
N PHE A 92 -13.55 12.44 -9.85
CA PHE A 92 -12.22 12.22 -9.26
C PHE A 92 -11.84 10.73 -9.19
N LEU A 93 -12.70 9.86 -8.66
CA LEU A 93 -12.41 8.42 -8.60
C LEU A 93 -12.13 7.82 -9.98
N HIS A 94 -12.88 8.24 -11.01
CA HIS A 94 -12.61 7.80 -12.38
C HIS A 94 -11.28 8.34 -12.93
N THR A 95 -10.83 9.54 -12.53
CA THR A 95 -9.49 10.02 -12.91
C THR A 95 -8.36 9.14 -12.37
N LEU A 96 -8.57 8.48 -11.22
CA LEU A 96 -7.58 7.55 -10.67
C LEU A 96 -7.38 6.33 -11.58
N LEU A 97 -8.42 5.89 -12.30
CA LEU A 97 -8.35 4.74 -13.22
C LEU A 97 -7.67 5.06 -14.57
N GLY A 98 -7.19 6.29 -14.77
CA GLY A 98 -6.55 6.70 -16.03
C GLY A 98 -5.36 5.80 -16.41
N PRO A 99 -5.20 5.44 -17.71
CA PRO A 99 -4.19 4.50 -18.17
C PRO A 99 -2.75 4.96 -17.92
N SER A 100 -2.52 6.27 -17.75
CA SER A 100 -1.22 6.85 -17.41
C SER A 100 -0.80 6.63 -15.95
N ASN A 101 -1.75 6.35 -15.06
CA ASN A 101 -1.51 6.39 -13.61
C ASN A 101 -1.06 5.03 -13.05
N ASN A 102 -1.34 3.95 -13.79
CA ASN A 102 -1.18 2.57 -13.35
C ASN A 102 -1.58 2.39 -11.87
N THR A 103 -2.80 2.81 -11.57
CA THR A 103 -3.39 2.86 -10.22
C THR A 103 -4.50 1.83 -10.14
N VAL A 104 -4.56 1.12 -9.02
CA VAL A 104 -5.63 0.15 -8.73
C VAL A 104 -6.33 0.57 -7.44
N VAL A 105 -7.63 0.81 -7.50
CA VAL A 105 -8.40 1.35 -6.38
C VAL A 105 -9.26 0.25 -5.76
N TYR A 106 -9.19 0.09 -4.44
CA TYR A 106 -10.08 -0.79 -3.69
C TYR A 106 -10.93 0.00 -2.69
N PHE A 107 -12.24 -0.22 -2.70
CA PHE A 107 -13.15 0.20 -1.64
C PHE A 107 -13.05 -0.75 -0.45
N ILE A 108 -13.12 -0.21 0.75
CA ILE A 108 -13.03 -0.95 2.00
C ILE A 108 -14.44 -1.12 2.53
N ILE A 109 -14.89 -2.38 2.63
CA ILE A 109 -16.23 -2.71 3.09
C ILE A 109 -16.16 -3.33 4.49
N VAL A 110 -16.97 -2.78 5.40
CA VAL A 110 -17.14 -3.30 6.77
C VAL A 110 -18.63 -3.38 7.05
N ASN A 111 -19.12 -4.57 7.44
CA ASN A 111 -20.55 -4.83 7.68
C ASN A 111 -21.44 -4.35 6.51
N GLU A 112 -21.04 -4.67 5.27
CA GLU A 112 -21.73 -4.27 4.03
C GLU A 112 -21.78 -2.77 3.73
N ILE A 113 -21.04 -1.94 4.46
CA ILE A 113 -20.97 -0.49 4.25
C ILE A 113 -19.61 -0.12 3.68
N VAL A 114 -19.58 0.77 2.68
CA VAL A 114 -18.34 1.35 2.15
C VAL A 114 -17.81 2.39 3.15
N VAL A 115 -16.62 2.17 3.70
CA VAL A 115 -16.07 2.99 4.80
C VAL A 115 -14.72 3.64 4.50
N GLY A 116 -14.25 3.54 3.26
CA GLY A 116 -12.99 4.13 2.83
C GLY A 116 -12.51 3.52 1.53
N PHE A 117 -11.37 4.00 1.05
CA PHE A 117 -10.67 3.37 -0.06
C PHE A 117 -9.16 3.37 0.17
N ILE A 118 -8.49 2.46 -0.50
CA ILE A 118 -7.04 2.27 -0.47
C ILE A 118 -6.57 1.84 -1.85
N THR A 119 -5.40 2.31 -2.29
CA THR A 119 -4.97 2.10 -3.68
C THR A 119 -3.60 1.47 -3.75
N TYR A 120 -3.36 0.70 -4.81
CA TYR A 120 -2.03 0.59 -5.36
C TYR A 120 -1.74 1.74 -6.30
N LEU A 121 -0.53 2.29 -6.20
CA LEU A 121 0.02 3.32 -7.07
C LEU A 121 1.32 2.84 -7.69
N ARG A 122 1.71 3.49 -8.79
CA ARG A 122 2.99 3.26 -9.48
C ARG A 122 3.28 1.77 -9.66
N VAL A 123 2.26 1.00 -10.06
CA VAL A 123 2.44 -0.44 -10.26
C VAL A 123 3.53 -0.63 -11.31
N ASN A 124 4.64 -1.26 -10.93
CA ASN A 124 5.75 -1.55 -11.82
C ASN A 124 5.88 -3.07 -11.95
N GLU A 125 5.16 -3.62 -12.91
CA GLU A 125 5.14 -5.05 -13.22
C GLU A 125 6.54 -5.56 -13.59
N ASN A 126 7.28 -4.79 -14.38
CA ASN A 126 8.60 -5.17 -14.88
C ASN A 126 9.66 -5.27 -13.78
N HIS A 127 9.55 -4.49 -12.70
CA HIS A 127 10.50 -4.53 -11.58
C HIS A 127 9.91 -5.13 -10.30
N GLY A 128 8.62 -5.45 -10.29
CA GLY A 128 7.94 -6.01 -9.12
C GLY A 128 7.91 -5.04 -7.94
N SER A 129 7.79 -3.74 -8.19
CA SER A 129 7.59 -2.73 -7.16
C SER A 129 6.19 -2.13 -7.27
N ILE A 130 5.60 -1.81 -6.12
CA ILE A 130 4.25 -1.23 -6.05
C ILE A 130 4.14 -0.34 -4.82
N GLU A 131 3.35 0.71 -4.87
CA GLU A 131 3.08 1.56 -3.71
C GLU A 131 1.68 1.32 -3.18
N ILE A 132 1.51 1.32 -1.86
CA ILE A 132 0.21 1.56 -1.22
C ILE A 132 0.09 3.06 -0.95
N GLY A 133 -0.96 3.67 -1.51
CA GLY A 133 -1.23 5.09 -1.39
C GLY A 133 -2.70 5.43 -1.44
N HIS A 134 -3.02 6.72 -1.59
CA HIS A 134 -4.38 7.26 -1.44
C HIS A 134 -5.19 6.58 -0.34
N VAL A 135 -4.58 6.39 0.83
CA VAL A 135 -5.20 5.74 1.97
C VAL A 135 -6.22 6.70 2.59
N ASN A 136 -7.49 6.52 2.28
CA ASN A 136 -8.60 7.40 2.71
C ASN A 136 -9.54 6.59 3.59
N PHE A 137 -9.26 6.62 4.90
CA PHE A 137 -10.09 5.97 5.91
C PHE A 137 -11.07 6.99 6.50
N SER A 138 -12.37 6.69 6.42
CA SER A 138 -13.39 7.49 7.12
C SER A 138 -13.12 7.51 8.63
N GLN A 139 -13.80 8.42 9.34
CA GLN A 139 -13.70 8.51 10.79
C GLN A 139 -14.04 7.19 11.49
N GLN A 140 -15.04 6.47 11.01
CA GLN A 140 -15.47 5.17 11.55
C GLN A 140 -14.48 4.04 11.28
N LEU A 141 -13.66 4.15 10.23
CA LEU A 141 -12.64 3.16 9.91
C LEU A 141 -11.31 3.47 10.61
N ALA A 142 -10.93 4.74 10.71
CA ALA A 142 -9.62 5.14 11.23
C ALA A 142 -9.38 4.62 12.66
N ARG A 143 -8.16 4.11 12.91
CA ARG A 143 -7.73 3.55 14.22
C ARG A 143 -8.51 2.30 14.68
N THR A 144 -9.12 1.56 13.75
CA THR A 144 -9.74 0.26 14.02
C THR A 144 -8.85 -0.90 13.57
N ARG A 145 -9.21 -2.13 13.96
CA ARG A 145 -8.57 -3.34 13.43
C ARG A 145 -8.83 -3.53 11.94
N GLN A 146 -10.00 -3.13 11.45
CA GLN A 146 -10.38 -3.16 10.03
C GLN A 146 -9.45 -2.29 9.17
N ALA A 147 -9.07 -1.10 9.66
CA ALA A 147 -8.09 -0.26 8.96
C ALA A 147 -6.73 -0.94 8.82
N THR A 148 -6.27 -1.63 9.87
CA THR A 148 -5.01 -2.38 9.83
C THR A 148 -5.12 -3.56 8.87
N GLU A 149 -6.23 -4.28 8.91
CA GLU A 149 -6.48 -5.41 8.02
C GLU A 149 -6.58 -4.98 6.55
N ALA A 150 -7.21 -3.85 6.24
CA ALA A 150 -7.29 -3.34 4.87
C ALA A 150 -5.89 -3.13 4.26
N SER A 151 -4.97 -2.48 4.98
CA SER A 151 -3.58 -2.34 4.53
C SER A 151 -2.85 -3.69 4.45
N PHE A 152 -3.11 -4.59 5.40
CA PHE A 152 -2.54 -5.94 5.41
C PHE A 152 -2.97 -6.77 4.20
N LEU A 153 -4.25 -6.71 3.80
CA LEU A 153 -4.77 -7.44 2.64
C LEU A 153 -4.08 -7.03 1.35
N LEU A 154 -3.80 -5.73 1.16
CA LEU A 154 -2.99 -5.28 0.03
C LEU A 154 -1.56 -5.82 0.13
N MET A 155 -0.84 -5.59 1.23
CA MET A 155 0.53 -6.12 1.35
C MET A 155 0.60 -7.62 1.11
N LYS A 156 -0.35 -8.38 1.69
CA LYS A 156 -0.48 -9.82 1.49
C LYS A 156 -0.73 -10.18 0.03
N TYR A 157 -1.62 -9.48 -0.66
CA TYR A 157 -1.91 -9.72 -2.07
C TYR A 157 -0.68 -9.43 -2.96
N ALA A 158 0.00 -8.31 -2.73
CA ALA A 158 1.21 -7.95 -3.47
C ALA A 158 2.33 -9.00 -3.31
N PHE A 159 2.65 -9.40 -2.07
CA PHE A 159 3.74 -10.33 -1.79
C PHE A 159 3.37 -11.79 -2.02
N ASP A 160 2.33 -12.30 -1.35
CA ASP A 160 2.03 -13.74 -1.33
C ASP A 160 1.45 -14.23 -2.67
N THR A 161 0.66 -13.39 -3.34
CA THR A 161 -0.12 -13.80 -4.51
C THR A 161 0.52 -13.33 -5.80
N LEU A 162 0.87 -12.05 -5.88
CA LEU A 162 1.41 -11.46 -7.10
C LEU A 162 2.95 -11.60 -7.19
N GLY A 163 3.63 -11.86 -6.08
CA GLY A 163 5.09 -12.02 -6.04
C GLY A 163 5.88 -10.73 -6.22
N TYR A 164 5.27 -9.57 -5.93
CA TYR A 164 5.99 -8.30 -5.91
C TYR A 164 7.09 -8.36 -4.87
N ARG A 165 8.22 -7.72 -5.17
CA ARG A 165 9.43 -7.76 -4.35
C ARG A 165 9.58 -6.55 -3.44
N ARG A 166 8.80 -5.49 -3.71
CA ARG A 166 8.84 -4.24 -2.97
C ARG A 166 7.45 -3.62 -2.90
N VAL A 167 7.01 -3.33 -1.68
CA VAL A 167 5.81 -2.52 -1.41
C VAL A 167 6.25 -1.23 -0.74
N GLU A 168 5.81 -0.10 -1.30
CA GLU A 168 6.18 1.24 -0.86
C GLU A 168 5.03 1.91 -0.11
N TRP A 169 5.38 2.87 0.73
CA TRP A 169 4.45 3.83 1.32
C TRP A 169 5.11 5.19 1.26
N THR A 170 4.38 6.21 0.85
CA THR A 170 4.85 7.60 0.92
C THR A 170 3.87 8.48 1.65
N CYS A 171 4.40 9.51 2.31
CA CYS A 171 3.57 10.55 2.91
C CYS A 171 4.35 11.85 3.11
N ASP A 172 3.63 12.97 3.15
CA ASP A 172 4.16 14.21 3.72
C ASP A 172 4.60 13.92 5.18
N PRO A 173 5.84 14.25 5.58
CA PRO A 173 6.28 14.02 6.95
C PRO A 173 5.37 14.72 7.97
N LEU A 174 4.82 15.90 7.67
CA LEU A 174 3.87 16.63 8.53
C LEU A 174 2.57 15.85 8.74
N ASN A 175 2.22 14.91 7.85
CA ASN A 175 1.16 13.94 8.09
C ASN A 175 1.63 12.86 9.07
N ARG A 176 1.78 13.24 10.34
CA ARG A 176 2.24 12.35 11.42
C ARG A 176 1.36 11.11 11.60
N LYS A 177 0.09 11.17 11.21
CA LYS A 177 -0.82 10.00 11.24
C LYS A 177 -0.37 8.94 10.23
N SER A 178 -0.15 9.34 8.97
CA SER A 178 0.33 8.44 7.91
C SER A 178 1.75 7.94 8.19
N TYR A 179 2.65 8.84 8.62
CA TYR A 179 4.02 8.50 8.99
C TYR A 179 4.09 7.44 10.10
N ARG A 180 3.26 7.58 11.16
CA ARG A 180 3.21 6.58 12.23
C ARG A 180 2.55 5.28 11.78
N ALA A 181 1.57 5.34 10.87
CA ALA A 181 0.91 4.16 10.32
C ALA A 181 1.89 3.30 9.51
N SER A 182 2.74 3.90 8.66
CA SER A 182 3.73 3.16 7.87
C SER A 182 4.68 2.37 8.79
N LEU A 183 5.25 3.02 9.81
CA LEU A 183 6.12 2.37 10.79
C LEU A 183 5.37 1.27 11.57
N ARG A 184 4.17 1.55 12.07
CA ARG A 184 3.36 0.57 12.79
C ARG A 184 3.09 -0.68 11.93
N LEU A 185 2.88 -0.51 10.63
CA LEU A 185 2.62 -1.59 9.66
C LEU A 185 3.89 -2.32 9.20
N GLY A 186 5.09 -1.88 9.62
CA GLY A 186 6.33 -2.61 9.34
C GLY A 186 7.20 -2.03 8.23
N PHE A 187 6.74 -0.95 7.60
CA PHE A 187 7.54 -0.23 6.62
C PHE A 187 8.76 0.42 7.28
N GLN A 188 9.86 0.44 6.54
CA GLN A 188 11.14 1.01 6.96
C GLN A 188 11.40 2.30 6.21
N TYR A 189 11.83 3.33 6.92
CA TYR A 189 12.13 4.63 6.34
C TYR A 189 13.38 4.57 5.46
N GLU A 190 13.32 5.18 4.28
CA GLU A 190 14.42 5.19 3.30
C GLU A 190 14.92 6.60 2.97
N GLY A 191 14.18 7.64 3.34
CA GLY A 191 14.60 9.02 3.12
C GLY A 191 13.42 9.97 2.94
N THR A 192 13.73 11.27 2.91
CA THR A 192 12.76 12.33 2.62
C THR A 192 13.25 13.13 1.43
N TRP A 193 12.43 13.21 0.40
CA TRP A 193 12.71 14.01 -0.78
C TRP A 193 12.15 15.41 -0.56
N LEU A 194 13.04 16.40 -0.52
CA LEU A 194 12.69 17.77 -0.22
C LEU A 194 12.03 18.44 -1.44
N LYS A 195 11.01 19.26 -1.20
CA LYS A 195 10.30 20.04 -2.23
C LYS A 195 9.79 19.16 -3.38
N MET A 196 9.33 17.95 -3.06
CA MET A 196 8.85 16.96 -4.03
C MET A 196 7.59 17.43 -4.77
N GLY A 197 6.78 18.30 -4.15
CA GLY A 197 5.62 18.87 -4.85
C GLY A 197 5.05 20.12 -4.19
N ILE A 198 3.96 20.59 -4.80
CA ILE A 198 3.15 21.70 -4.28
C ILE A 198 1.75 21.17 -3.99
N CYS A 199 1.39 21.10 -2.71
CA CYS A 199 0.05 20.71 -2.27
C CYS A 199 -0.67 21.95 -1.73
N LYS A 200 -1.79 22.35 -2.37
CA LYS A 200 -2.65 23.46 -1.91
C LYS A 200 -1.85 24.74 -1.61
N GLY A 201 -0.97 25.11 -2.56
CA GLY A 201 -0.12 26.31 -2.50
C GLY A 201 1.06 26.23 -1.53
N ARG A 202 1.35 25.06 -0.95
CA ARG A 202 2.46 24.84 0.00
C ARG A 202 3.46 23.83 -0.55
N SER A 203 4.73 24.03 -0.23
CA SER A 203 5.76 23.03 -0.53
C SER A 203 5.52 21.77 0.30
N THR A 204 5.61 20.61 -0.35
CA THR A 204 5.45 19.30 0.27
C THR A 204 6.74 18.51 0.05
N ASP A 205 7.30 18.05 1.16
CA ASP A 205 8.34 17.03 1.17
C ASP A 205 7.67 15.64 1.14
N LEU A 206 8.40 14.61 0.71
CA LEU A 206 7.87 13.25 0.63
C LEU A 206 8.78 12.27 1.36
N SER A 207 8.33 11.74 2.48
CA SER A 207 9.00 10.64 3.18
C SER A 207 8.66 9.31 2.51
N TRP A 208 9.69 8.54 2.20
CA TRP A 208 9.61 7.24 1.55
C TRP A 208 9.86 6.11 2.54
N PHE A 209 9.05 5.07 2.43
CA PHE A 209 9.19 3.84 3.20
C PHE A 209 8.95 2.62 2.32
N SER A 210 9.52 1.48 2.72
CA SER A 210 9.26 0.22 2.03
C SER A 210 9.24 -1.00 2.95
N ILE A 211 8.65 -2.07 2.44
CA ILE A 211 8.89 -3.45 2.85
C ILE A 211 9.38 -4.18 1.60
N VAL A 212 10.40 -5.03 1.74
CA VAL A 212 10.83 -5.93 0.65
C VAL A 212 10.49 -7.39 0.95
N ASP A 213 10.52 -8.22 -0.10
CA ASP A 213 10.12 -9.63 -0.07
C ASP A 213 10.70 -10.44 1.09
N ASN A 214 12.00 -10.30 1.39
CA ASN A 214 12.66 -11.03 2.48
C ASN A 214 12.28 -10.54 3.90
N GLU A 215 11.71 -9.34 4.03
CA GLU A 215 11.20 -8.79 5.29
C GLU A 215 9.75 -9.19 5.54
N TRP A 216 8.99 -9.36 4.47
CA TRP A 216 7.55 -9.62 4.52
C TRP A 216 7.14 -10.77 5.45
N PRO A 217 7.80 -11.94 5.49
CA PRO A 217 7.40 -13.02 6.40
C PRO A 217 7.34 -12.60 7.87
N HIS A 218 8.27 -11.75 8.32
CA HIS A 218 8.33 -11.26 9.70
C HIS A 218 7.23 -10.24 9.97
N VAL A 219 7.04 -9.28 9.04
CA VAL A 219 6.00 -8.26 9.13
C VAL A 219 4.61 -8.91 9.12
N LYS A 220 4.40 -9.87 8.21
CA LYS A 220 3.17 -10.66 8.09
C LYS A 220 2.83 -11.37 9.39
N HIS A 221 3.80 -12.09 9.97
CA HIS A 221 3.60 -12.82 11.21
C HIS A 221 3.15 -11.90 12.34
N GLU A 222 3.81 -10.74 12.51
CA GLU A 222 3.48 -9.77 13.55
C GLU A 222 2.10 -9.14 13.36
N ILE A 223 1.71 -8.80 12.12
CA ILE A 223 0.38 -8.28 11.82
C ILE A 223 -0.70 -9.35 12.08
N GLN A 224 -0.45 -10.61 11.68
CA GLN A 224 -1.38 -11.72 11.94
C GLN A 224 -1.55 -12.01 13.43
N ARG A 225 -0.45 -11.98 14.20
CA ARG A 225 -0.49 -12.06 15.66
C ARG A 225 -1.37 -10.96 16.26
N TRP A 226 -1.19 -9.72 15.80
CA TRP A 226 -1.96 -8.59 16.30
C TRP A 226 -3.43 -8.65 15.88
N LEU A 227 -3.74 -9.09 14.66
CA LEU A 227 -5.10 -9.25 14.14
C LEU A 227 -5.83 -10.45 14.74
N ASN A 228 -5.14 -11.38 15.43
CA ASN A 228 -5.77 -12.53 16.04
C ASN A 228 -6.88 -12.08 17.03
N PRO A 229 -8.09 -12.67 16.99
CA PRO A 229 -9.16 -12.36 17.93
C PRO A 229 -8.74 -12.42 19.40
N THR A 230 -7.82 -13.31 19.77
CA THR A 230 -7.32 -13.43 21.15
C THR A 230 -6.49 -12.24 21.61
N ASN A 231 -6.10 -11.33 20.70
CA ASN A 231 -5.40 -10.09 21.04
C ASN A 231 -6.38 -8.94 21.37
N PHE A 232 -7.69 -9.18 21.42
CA PHE A 232 -8.69 -8.16 21.76
C PHE A 232 -9.57 -8.62 22.92
N ASP A 233 -9.83 -7.73 23.87
CA ASP A 233 -10.74 -7.99 24.98
C ASP A 233 -12.23 -7.91 24.53
N THR A 234 -13.14 -8.15 25.46
CA THR A 234 -14.59 -8.11 25.20
C THR A 234 -15.11 -6.73 24.80
N ASN A 235 -14.35 -5.66 25.07
CA ASN A 235 -14.68 -4.29 24.69
C ASN A 235 -14.02 -3.90 23.34
N GLY A 236 -13.32 -4.83 22.69
CA GLY A 236 -12.61 -4.59 21.43
C GLY A 236 -11.27 -3.87 21.60
N GLN A 237 -10.74 -3.77 22.81
CA GLN A 237 -9.45 -3.14 23.08
C GLN A 237 -8.32 -4.14 22.90
N GLN A 238 -7.26 -3.72 22.20
CA GLN A 238 -6.07 -4.55 21.98
C GLN A 238 -5.37 -4.87 23.32
N LEU A 239 -5.00 -6.13 23.53
CA LEU A 239 -4.21 -6.58 24.69
C LEU A 239 -2.73 -6.26 24.51
N THR A 240 -2.23 -6.36 23.28
CA THR A 240 -0.87 -5.96 22.90
C THR A 240 -0.89 -5.06 21.69
N THR A 241 0.11 -4.19 21.59
CA THR A 241 0.23 -3.24 20.49
C THR A 241 0.82 -3.90 19.24
N LEU A 242 0.60 -3.25 18.10
CA LEU A 242 1.29 -3.57 16.85
C LEU A 242 2.48 -2.64 16.70
N ASN A 243 3.66 -3.20 16.42
CA ASN A 243 4.81 -2.43 15.97
C ASN A 243 5.70 -3.26 15.05
N SER A 244 5.23 -3.54 13.83
CA SER A 244 5.94 -4.41 12.91
C SER A 244 7.30 -3.87 12.46
N ALA A 245 7.56 -2.55 12.56
CA ALA A 245 8.85 -2.00 12.16
C ALA A 245 9.99 -2.45 13.08
N GLN A 246 9.72 -2.72 14.36
CA GLN A 246 10.71 -3.25 15.31
C GLN A 246 11.01 -4.74 15.07
N ILE A 247 10.06 -5.47 14.49
CA ILE A 247 10.21 -6.89 14.16
C ILE A 247 10.81 -7.08 12.77
N ASN A 248 10.71 -6.07 11.89
CA ASN A 248 11.31 -6.10 10.56
C ASN A 248 12.85 -6.25 10.67
N PRO A 249 13.47 -7.25 10.01
CA PRO A 249 14.89 -7.54 10.15
C PRO A 249 15.80 -6.42 9.66
N ARG A 250 15.32 -5.51 8.79
CA ARG A 250 16.10 -4.33 8.36
C ARG A 250 16.50 -3.44 9.53
N SER A 251 15.64 -3.34 10.55
CA SER A 251 15.88 -2.49 11.74
C SER A 251 17.15 -2.89 12.51
N LYS A 252 17.58 -4.16 12.42
CA LYS A 252 18.80 -4.66 13.04
C LYS A 252 20.06 -4.34 12.23
N LYS A 253 19.96 -4.30 10.90
CA LYS A 253 21.12 -4.03 10.02
C LYS A 253 21.59 -2.57 10.08
N THR A 254 20.70 -1.62 10.38
CA THR A 254 21.06 -0.20 10.51
C THR A 254 21.89 0.10 11.76
N THR A 255 21.91 -0.80 12.75
CA THR A 255 22.71 -0.64 13.97
C THR A 255 24.18 -1.05 13.76
N ASP A 256 24.42 -2.03 12.89
CA ASP A 256 25.76 -2.58 12.62
C ASP A 256 26.58 -1.76 11.62
N LEU A 257 25.95 -0.84 10.87
CA LEU A 257 26.65 0.07 9.93
C LEU A 257 27.18 1.35 10.60
N ASN A 258 26.92 1.54 11.90
CA ASN A 258 27.42 2.66 12.71
C ASN A 258 28.48 2.24 13.74
N GLN A 259 29.06 1.04 13.59
CA GLN A 259 30.28 0.58 14.27
C GLN A 259 31.39 0.35 13.24
#